data_AF-A0A7V6TXP8-F1
#
_entry.id   AF-A0A7V6TXP8-F1
#
_cell.length_a   1.000
_cell.length_b   1.000
_cell.length_c   1.000
_cell.angle_alpha   90.00
_cell.angle_beta   90.00
_cell.angle_gamma   90.00
#
_symmetry.space_group_name_H-M   'P 1'
#
loop_
_entity.id
_entity.type
_entity.pdbx_description
1 polymer ?
#
loop_
_entity_poly.entity_id
_entity_poly.type
_entity_poly.pdbx_seq_one_letter_code
_entity_poly.pdbx_strand_id
1 'polypeptide(L)'
;MSEVLGFNGVVVTKSFAFLLLIGLICYPQLAAASCTRAAGAADLMTQRQLSALRAMERSRGCKGGDERGGFFNPCRDLAQRIAEIQRQLASSSLSSRACAEQPTAPQTAKVKLDRPKTSSVTAPGKPWVPSGVKGALTYCVRLSDGYLFPAPHSQFQKSDNVTETLAQCRFICQGENVDLYILNDPNGETADMVSVSNGKSYIELPTAYNYQGGSDFKKCDWAGYVNKIS
;
A
#
# COMPACT_ATOMS: atom_id res chain seq x y z
N MET A 1 -16.47 79.78 -20.44
CA MET A 1 -15.75 80.06 -21.70
C MET A 1 -14.83 78.88 -21.96
N SER A 2 -15.16 78.15 -23.01
CA SER A 2 -14.33 77.39 -23.95
C SER A 2 -13.07 76.63 -23.49
N GLU A 3 -13.13 75.31 -23.74
CA GLU A 3 -12.25 74.56 -24.66
C GLU A 3 -10.93 73.89 -24.21
N VAL A 4 -10.97 72.57 -24.41
CA VAL A 4 -9.97 71.68 -25.06
C VAL A 4 -8.80 71.17 -24.22
N LEU A 5 -8.89 69.89 -23.86
CA LEU A 5 -7.74 69.00 -23.67
C LEU A 5 -8.01 67.67 -24.37
N GLY A 6 -7.44 67.49 -25.55
CA GLY A 6 -7.27 66.19 -26.19
C GLY A 6 -5.79 66.00 -26.49
N PHE A 7 -5.17 64.96 -25.93
CA PHE A 7 -3.98 64.25 -26.45
C PHE A 7 -3.50 63.18 -25.45
N ASN A 8 -4.12 61.99 -25.37
CA ASN A 8 -3.56 60.86 -24.57
C ASN A 8 -3.92 59.45 -25.08
N GLY A 9 -4.59 59.30 -26.23
CA GLY A 9 -5.16 58.01 -26.66
C GLY A 9 -4.23 57.04 -27.43
N VAL A 10 -3.03 57.46 -27.87
CA VAL A 10 -2.26 56.71 -28.88
C VAL A 10 -1.10 55.88 -28.30
N VAL A 11 -0.60 56.19 -27.11
CA VAL A 11 0.58 55.54 -26.53
C VAL A 11 0.23 54.20 -25.84
N VAL A 12 -0.97 54.11 -25.27
CA VAL A 12 -1.43 52.93 -24.51
C VAL A 12 -1.70 51.72 -25.44
N THR A 13 -2.30 51.96 -26.60
CA THR A 13 -2.67 50.91 -27.56
C THR A 13 -1.46 50.26 -28.23
N LYS A 14 -0.39 51.01 -28.51
CA LYS A 14 0.85 50.45 -29.09
C LYS A 14 1.61 49.54 -28.12
N SER A 15 1.61 49.87 -26.83
CA SER A 15 2.27 49.05 -25.79
C SER A 15 1.52 47.74 -25.52
N PHE A 16 0.18 47.78 -25.53
CA PHE A 16 -0.63 46.57 -25.40
C PHE A 16 -0.51 45.63 -26.61
N ALA A 17 -0.44 46.17 -27.82
CA ALA A 17 -0.25 45.38 -29.03
C ALA A 17 1.10 44.63 -29.04
N PHE A 18 2.17 45.26 -28.56
CA PHE A 18 3.49 44.62 -28.45
C PHE A 18 3.52 43.50 -27.41
N LEU A 19 2.87 43.68 -26.26
CA LEU A 19 2.77 42.64 -25.22
C LEU A 19 1.93 41.42 -25.67
N LEU A 20 0.87 41.66 -26.44
CA LEU A 20 0.06 40.58 -27.04
C LEU A 20 0.85 39.79 -28.09
N LEU A 21 1.69 40.46 -28.88
CA LEU A 21 2.49 39.83 -29.93
C LEU A 21 3.63 38.98 -29.36
N ILE A 22 4.25 39.41 -28.26
CA ILE A 22 5.26 38.61 -27.53
C ILE A 22 4.61 37.38 -26.88
N GLY A 23 3.39 37.51 -26.35
CA GLY A 23 2.62 36.38 -25.83
C GLY A 23 2.31 35.32 -26.90
N LEU A 24 1.86 35.73 -28.08
CA LEU A 24 1.50 34.82 -29.17
C LEU A 24 2.69 34.03 -29.75
N ILE A 25 3.91 34.57 -29.71
CA ILE A 25 5.11 33.90 -30.24
C ILE A 25 5.74 32.97 -29.18
N CYS A 26 5.61 33.28 -27.88
CA CYS A 26 6.24 32.50 -26.81
C CYS A 26 5.38 31.34 -26.27
N TYR A 27 4.06 31.41 -26.41
CA TYR A 27 3.14 30.37 -25.90
C TYR A 27 3.25 28.97 -26.54
N PRO A 28 3.47 28.80 -27.87
CA PRO A 28 3.50 27.45 -28.46
C PRO A 28 4.80 26.70 -28.11
N GLN A 29 5.88 27.42 -27.75
CA GLN A 29 7.18 26.84 -27.43
C GLN A 29 7.25 26.27 -26.01
N LEU A 30 6.48 26.83 -25.06
CA LEU A 30 6.48 26.35 -23.67
C LEU A 30 5.69 25.04 -23.47
N ALA A 31 4.60 24.82 -24.20
CA ALA A 31 3.79 23.60 -24.07
C ALA A 31 4.48 22.34 -24.64
N ALA A 32 5.22 22.48 -25.75
CA ALA A 32 5.99 21.37 -26.33
C ALA A 32 7.21 20.98 -25.47
N ALA A 33 7.80 21.94 -24.76
CA ALA A 33 8.96 21.72 -23.89
C ALA A 33 8.62 21.01 -22.56
N SER A 34 7.36 21.08 -22.11
CA SER A 34 6.92 20.38 -20.89
C SER A 34 6.68 18.88 -21.10
N CYS A 35 6.15 18.48 -22.27
CA CYS A 35 5.87 17.07 -22.57
C CYS A 35 7.16 16.25 -22.79
N THR A 36 8.16 16.85 -23.44
CA THR A 36 9.47 16.20 -23.67
C THR A 36 10.29 16.05 -22.39
N ARG A 37 10.25 17.04 -21.47
CA ARG A 37 10.94 16.94 -20.16
C ARG A 37 10.29 15.95 -19.20
N ALA A 38 8.96 15.90 -19.13
CA ALA A 38 8.27 14.96 -18.24
C ALA A 38 8.46 13.50 -18.70
N ALA A 39 8.39 13.25 -20.02
CA ALA A 39 8.71 11.94 -20.59
C ALA A 39 10.19 11.57 -20.34
N GLY A 40 11.13 12.50 -20.52
CA GLY A 40 12.55 12.24 -20.29
C GLY A 40 12.92 12.00 -18.81
N ALA A 41 12.33 12.72 -17.86
CA ALA A 41 12.65 12.56 -16.44
C ALA A 41 12.17 11.21 -15.87
N ALA A 42 10.98 10.75 -16.27
CA ALA A 42 10.46 9.44 -15.90
C ALA A 42 11.26 8.30 -16.55
N ASP A 43 11.65 8.46 -17.82
CA ASP A 43 12.47 7.48 -18.56
C ASP A 43 13.88 7.35 -17.99
N LEU A 44 14.49 8.47 -17.55
CA LEU A 44 15.80 8.44 -16.88
C LEU A 44 15.75 7.72 -15.53
N MET A 45 14.64 7.82 -14.79
CA MET A 45 14.48 7.12 -13.51
C MET A 45 14.32 5.62 -13.72
N THR A 46 13.49 5.20 -14.68
CA THR A 46 13.29 3.78 -15.01
C THR A 46 14.55 3.16 -15.64
N GLN A 47 15.32 3.93 -16.41
CA GLN A 47 16.61 3.50 -16.93
C GLN A 47 17.64 3.25 -15.81
N ARG A 48 17.66 4.09 -14.76
CA ARG A 48 18.48 3.85 -13.55
C ARG A 48 18.04 2.58 -12.81
N GLN A 49 16.76 2.29 -12.78
CA GLN A 49 16.25 1.05 -12.19
C GLN A 49 16.69 -0.19 -12.98
N LEU A 50 16.72 -0.09 -14.31
CA LEU A 50 17.20 -1.16 -15.18
C LEU A 50 18.69 -1.47 -14.97
N SER A 51 19.54 -0.44 -14.76
CA SER A 51 20.96 -0.66 -14.51
C SER A 51 21.22 -1.33 -13.15
N ALA A 52 20.41 -1.01 -12.13
CA ALA A 52 20.45 -1.68 -10.83
C ALA A 52 20.07 -3.17 -10.92
N LEU A 53 19.03 -3.51 -11.69
CA LEU A 53 18.63 -4.90 -11.91
C LEU A 53 19.72 -5.71 -12.63
N ARG A 54 20.33 -5.14 -13.67
CA ARG A 54 21.47 -5.77 -14.37
C ARG A 54 22.72 -5.92 -13.50
N ALA A 55 22.92 -5.03 -12.52
CA ALA A 55 23.98 -5.20 -11.53
C ALA A 55 23.68 -6.39 -10.59
N MET A 56 22.42 -6.57 -10.20
CA MET A 56 22.00 -7.73 -9.41
C MET A 56 22.17 -9.06 -10.17
N GLU A 57 21.85 -9.12 -11.46
CA GLU A 57 22.10 -10.31 -12.29
C GLU A 57 23.58 -10.71 -12.27
N ARG A 58 24.49 -9.74 -12.46
CA ARG A 58 25.94 -9.97 -12.39
C ARG A 58 26.38 -10.44 -11.01
N SER A 59 25.88 -9.81 -9.95
CA SER A 59 26.24 -10.18 -8.56
C SER A 59 25.79 -11.59 -8.18
N ARG A 60 24.66 -12.05 -8.75
CA ARG A 60 24.09 -13.38 -8.48
C ARG A 60 24.53 -14.44 -9.49
N GLY A 61 25.33 -14.06 -10.49
CA GLY A 61 25.82 -14.97 -11.52
C GLY A 61 24.72 -15.54 -12.42
N CYS A 62 23.58 -14.87 -12.54
CA CYS A 62 22.48 -15.33 -13.39
C CYS A 62 22.93 -15.31 -14.85
N LYS A 63 23.04 -16.48 -15.49
CA LYS A 63 23.41 -16.60 -16.90
C LYS A 63 22.16 -16.92 -17.73
N GLY A 64 22.12 -16.43 -18.98
CA GLY A 64 21.03 -16.73 -19.91
C GLY A 64 20.94 -18.25 -20.13
N GLY A 65 19.94 -18.88 -19.51
CA GLY A 65 19.77 -20.34 -19.48
C GLY A 65 19.47 -20.94 -18.10
N ASP A 66 19.73 -20.20 -17.01
CA ASP A 66 19.52 -20.67 -15.63
C ASP A 66 18.05 -20.56 -15.15
N GLU A 67 17.11 -20.28 -16.07
CA GLU A 67 15.67 -20.21 -15.79
C GLU A 67 15.04 -21.59 -15.52
N ARG A 68 15.81 -22.66 -15.72
CA ARG A 68 15.42 -24.06 -15.51
C ARG A 68 15.56 -24.44 -14.03
N GLY A 69 14.71 -23.83 -13.19
CA GLY A 69 14.59 -24.14 -11.76
C GLY A 69 13.15 -24.04 -11.27
N GLY A 70 12.89 -24.50 -10.04
CA GLY A 70 11.55 -24.60 -9.45
C GLY A 70 10.74 -23.30 -9.36
N PHE A 71 9.58 -23.36 -8.72
CA PHE A 71 8.65 -22.23 -8.61
C PHE A 71 9.30 -20.94 -8.05
N PHE A 72 10.29 -21.07 -7.15
CA PHE A 72 11.09 -19.95 -6.63
C PHE A 72 12.49 -19.92 -7.27
N ASN A 73 12.62 -19.36 -8.47
CA ASN A 73 13.91 -19.13 -9.12
C ASN A 73 14.22 -17.62 -9.15
N PRO A 74 15.23 -17.14 -8.40
CA PRO A 74 15.54 -15.72 -8.31
C PRO A 74 16.07 -15.14 -9.62
N CYS A 75 16.74 -15.94 -10.46
CA CYS A 75 17.20 -15.49 -11.77
C CYS A 75 16.04 -15.33 -12.77
N ARG A 76 15.03 -16.21 -12.71
CA ARG A 76 13.79 -16.07 -13.50
C ARG A 76 13.00 -14.81 -13.09
N ASP A 77 12.85 -14.56 -11.79
CA ASP A 77 12.15 -13.34 -11.30
C ASP A 77 12.86 -12.05 -11.76
N LEU A 78 14.20 -12.03 -11.68
CA LEU A 78 15.00 -10.91 -12.17
C LEU A 78 14.84 -10.70 -13.68
N ALA A 79 14.90 -11.77 -14.48
CA ALA A 79 14.71 -11.70 -15.93
C ALA A 79 13.31 -11.17 -16.30
N GLN A 80 12.26 -11.61 -15.59
CA GLN A 80 10.90 -11.13 -15.79
C GLN A 80 10.76 -9.63 -15.48
N ARG A 81 11.33 -9.15 -14.36
CA ARG A 81 11.29 -7.71 -14.01
C ARG A 81 12.05 -6.84 -15.01
N ILE A 82 13.18 -7.33 -15.53
CA ILE A 82 13.96 -6.64 -16.55
C ILE A 82 13.16 -6.54 -17.85
N ALA A 83 12.56 -7.63 -18.31
CA ALA A 83 11.74 -7.64 -19.52
C ALA A 83 10.54 -6.69 -19.42
N GLU A 84 9.90 -6.61 -18.27
CA GLU A 84 8.79 -5.69 -18.01
C GLU A 84 9.25 -4.22 -18.10
N ILE A 85 10.34 -3.86 -17.43
CA ILE A 85 10.86 -2.48 -17.49
C ILE A 85 11.33 -2.12 -18.89
N GLN A 86 11.93 -3.06 -19.64
CA GLN A 86 12.28 -2.85 -21.04
C GLN A 86 11.05 -2.61 -21.92
N ARG A 87 9.94 -3.32 -21.67
CA ARG A 87 8.66 -3.06 -22.35
C ARG A 87 8.08 -1.70 -22.00
N GLN A 88 8.15 -1.31 -20.72
CA GLN A 88 7.70 0.01 -20.27
C GLN A 88 8.50 1.12 -20.96
N LEU A 89 9.82 1.02 -20.99
CA LEU A 89 10.70 1.94 -21.73
C LEU A 89 10.35 1.99 -23.22
N ALA A 90 10.13 0.83 -23.86
CA ALA A 90 9.72 0.79 -25.26
C ALA A 90 8.35 1.48 -25.47
N SER A 91 7.37 1.25 -24.60
CA SER A 91 6.05 1.88 -24.68
C SER A 91 6.08 3.38 -24.40
N SER A 92 6.89 3.84 -23.45
CA SER A 92 7.10 5.27 -23.16
C SER A 92 7.86 5.97 -24.29
N SER A 93 8.81 5.28 -24.94
CA SER A 93 9.46 5.78 -26.14
C SER A 93 8.47 5.92 -27.31
N LEU A 94 7.51 5.02 -27.44
CA LEU A 94 6.43 5.11 -28.44
C LEU A 94 5.42 6.21 -28.08
N SER A 95 5.07 6.40 -26.81
CA SER A 95 4.24 7.53 -26.35
C SER A 95 4.93 8.88 -26.52
N SER A 96 6.26 8.95 -26.36
CA SER A 96 7.04 10.16 -26.64
C SER A 96 7.09 10.49 -28.14
N ARG A 97 7.02 9.48 -29.01
CA ARG A 97 6.83 9.65 -30.46
C ARG A 97 5.37 10.02 -30.82
N ALA A 98 4.39 9.58 -30.06
CA ALA A 98 2.98 9.94 -30.25
C ALA A 98 2.67 11.41 -29.90
N CYS A 99 3.57 12.12 -29.20
CA CYS A 99 3.47 13.59 -29.07
C CYS A 99 3.86 14.35 -30.36
N ALA A 100 4.34 13.66 -31.40
CA ALA A 100 4.60 14.27 -32.71
C ALA A 100 3.39 14.23 -33.66
N GLU A 101 2.37 13.40 -33.38
CA GLU A 101 1.17 13.28 -34.22
C GLU A 101 -0.06 13.20 -33.31
N GLN A 102 -0.80 14.30 -33.19
CA GLN A 102 -1.96 14.42 -32.31
C GLN A 102 -3.25 14.38 -33.16
N PRO A 103 -3.97 13.24 -33.27
CA PRO A 103 -5.36 13.28 -33.69
C PRO A 103 -6.21 13.75 -32.50
N THR A 104 -7.00 14.78 -32.77
CA THR A 104 -7.96 15.41 -31.86
C THR A 104 -8.87 14.36 -31.20
N ALA A 105 -8.88 14.33 -29.86
CA ALA A 105 -9.83 13.54 -29.07
C ALA A 105 -11.28 14.02 -29.30
N PRO A 106 -12.27 13.22 -28.84
CA PRO A 106 -12.87 13.65 -27.57
C PRO A 106 -13.15 12.51 -26.58
N GLN A 107 -13.04 12.91 -25.31
CA GLN A 107 -13.30 12.15 -24.09
C GLN A 107 -14.80 12.13 -23.77
N THR A 108 -15.33 11.03 -23.26
CA THR A 108 -16.26 11.04 -22.11
C THR A 108 -16.30 9.66 -21.44
N ALA A 109 -15.94 9.59 -20.16
CA ALA A 109 -16.36 8.49 -19.28
C ALA A 109 -16.42 9.01 -17.84
N LYS A 110 -17.64 9.14 -17.30
CA LYS A 110 -17.88 9.49 -15.90
C LYS A 110 -17.73 8.22 -15.05
N VAL A 111 -16.89 8.27 -14.03
CA VAL A 111 -16.80 7.23 -12.99
C VAL A 111 -17.64 7.66 -11.80
N LYS A 112 -18.58 6.80 -11.38
CA LYS A 112 -19.45 6.97 -10.21
C LYS A 112 -18.87 6.16 -9.05
N LEU A 113 -18.73 6.76 -7.88
CA LEU A 113 -18.19 6.14 -6.67
C LEU A 113 -19.36 5.61 -5.82
N ASP A 114 -19.47 4.28 -5.67
CA ASP A 114 -20.47 3.67 -4.78
C ASP A 114 -19.84 3.29 -3.42
N ARG A 115 -20.58 3.56 -2.34
CA ARG A 115 -20.20 3.33 -0.94
C ARG A 115 -20.73 1.96 -0.48
N PRO A 116 -19.90 1.06 0.08
CA PRO A 116 -20.38 -0.25 0.52
C PRO A 116 -21.14 -0.16 1.84
N LYS A 117 -22.22 -0.94 1.94
CA LYS A 117 -23.15 -1.06 3.06
C LYS A 117 -22.75 -2.27 3.92
N THR A 118 -22.53 -2.05 5.20
CA THR A 118 -22.27 -3.06 6.23
C THR A 118 -23.52 -3.93 6.47
N SER A 119 -23.33 -5.26 6.49
CA SER A 119 -24.35 -6.24 6.90
C SER A 119 -23.97 -6.84 8.25
N SER A 120 -24.96 -6.91 9.14
CA SER A 120 -24.94 -7.41 10.51
C SER A 120 -24.95 -8.94 10.60
N VAL A 121 -24.41 -9.48 11.71
CA VAL A 121 -24.35 -10.91 12.06
C VAL A 121 -25.28 -11.21 13.24
N THR A 122 -25.95 -12.38 13.24
CA THR A 122 -26.60 -12.98 14.43
C THR A 122 -26.38 -14.51 14.50
N ALA A 123 -25.60 -14.94 15.51
CA ALA A 123 -25.70 -16.09 16.47
C ALA A 123 -25.87 -17.58 16.01
N PRO A 124 -25.78 -18.60 16.92
CA PRO A 124 -24.55 -19.21 17.43
C PRO A 124 -24.48 -20.76 17.29
N GLY A 125 -23.29 -21.37 17.46
CA GLY A 125 -23.15 -22.79 17.87
C GLY A 125 -22.17 -23.69 17.08
N LYS A 126 -20.87 -23.39 17.11
CA LYS A 126 -19.70 -24.27 16.86
C LYS A 126 -18.43 -23.46 17.18
N PRO A 127 -17.30 -24.06 17.60
CA PRO A 127 -16.02 -23.36 17.61
C PRO A 127 -15.81 -22.74 16.23
N TRP A 128 -15.73 -21.41 16.16
CA TRP A 128 -15.59 -20.72 14.90
C TRP A 128 -14.15 -20.86 14.45
N VAL A 129 -13.93 -21.78 13.52
CA VAL A 129 -12.66 -21.94 12.82
C VAL A 129 -12.82 -21.19 11.50
N PRO A 130 -12.27 -19.97 11.34
CA PRO A 130 -12.32 -19.29 10.07
C PRO A 130 -11.55 -20.11 9.03
N SER A 131 -12.26 -20.55 7.99
CA SER A 131 -11.68 -21.20 6.84
C SER A 131 -10.69 -20.25 6.16
N GLY A 132 -9.40 -20.46 6.41
CA GLY A 132 -8.27 -20.04 5.58
C GLY A 132 -8.41 -18.69 4.89
N VAL A 133 -8.71 -17.62 5.63
CA VAL A 133 -8.65 -16.27 5.06
C VAL A 133 -7.17 -15.94 4.89
N LYS A 134 -6.74 -15.73 3.64
CA LYS A 134 -5.34 -15.35 3.34
C LYS A 134 -5.03 -14.04 4.09
N GLY A 135 -4.15 -14.14 5.09
CA GLY A 135 -3.73 -12.99 5.89
C GLY A 135 -4.53 -12.77 7.18
N ALA A 136 -5.34 -13.73 7.64
CA ALA A 136 -5.89 -13.64 8.98
C ALA A 136 -4.76 -13.53 10.02
N LEU A 137 -4.88 -12.59 10.95
CA LEU A 137 -3.92 -12.36 12.02
C LEU A 137 -4.46 -12.93 13.32
N THR A 138 -3.62 -13.67 14.03
CA THR A 138 -3.98 -14.23 15.35
C THR A 138 -3.40 -13.39 16.48
N TYR A 139 -4.20 -13.14 17.50
CA TYR A 139 -3.85 -12.37 18.69
C TYR A 139 -4.09 -13.19 19.95
N CYS A 140 -3.14 -13.13 20.89
CA CYS A 140 -3.34 -13.59 22.25
C CYS A 140 -3.99 -12.46 23.06
N VAL A 141 -5.06 -12.75 23.80
CA VAL A 141 -5.75 -11.78 24.65
C VAL A 141 -5.81 -12.31 26.08
N ARG A 142 -5.33 -11.54 27.05
CA ARG A 142 -5.48 -11.83 28.47
C ARG A 142 -6.88 -11.41 28.95
N LEU A 143 -7.63 -12.36 29.48
CA LEU A 143 -9.03 -12.15 29.87
C LEU A 143 -9.18 -11.28 31.13
N SER A 144 -8.12 -11.12 31.94
CA SER A 144 -8.15 -10.36 33.19
C SER A 144 -8.23 -8.84 32.99
N ASP A 145 -7.57 -8.32 31.96
CA ASP A 145 -7.44 -6.87 31.70
C ASP A 145 -7.57 -6.50 30.22
N GLY A 146 -7.90 -7.49 29.37
CA GLY A 146 -8.01 -7.32 27.92
C GLY A 146 -6.66 -7.05 27.24
N TYR A 147 -5.52 -7.33 27.88
CA TYR A 147 -4.24 -7.11 27.21
C TYR A 147 -4.10 -7.98 25.96
N LEU A 148 -3.86 -7.34 24.80
CA LEU A 148 -3.72 -8.02 23.52
C LEU A 148 -2.30 -7.88 22.96
N PHE A 149 -1.81 -8.95 22.33
CA PHE A 149 -0.55 -8.96 21.58
C PHE A 149 -0.59 -9.97 20.43
N PRO A 150 0.19 -9.76 19.35
CA PRO A 150 0.24 -10.71 18.24
C PRO A 150 0.73 -12.10 18.72
N ALA A 151 0.01 -13.15 18.33
CA ALA A 151 0.40 -14.50 18.68
C ALA A 151 1.71 -14.93 17.96
N PRO A 152 2.48 -15.87 18.53
CA PRO A 152 3.58 -16.50 17.81
C PRO A 152 3.09 -17.04 16.45
N HIS A 153 3.86 -16.77 15.40
CA HIS A 153 3.51 -17.13 14.02
C HIS A 153 2.14 -16.60 13.54
N SER A 154 1.64 -15.48 14.09
CA SER A 154 0.33 -14.89 13.75
C SER A 154 0.07 -14.71 12.25
N GLN A 155 1.11 -14.43 11.49
CA GLN A 155 1.08 -14.19 10.04
C GLN A 155 1.15 -15.48 9.19
N PHE A 156 1.44 -16.63 9.80
CA PHE A 156 1.59 -17.92 9.13
C PHE A 156 0.62 -18.99 9.63
N GLN A 157 -0.24 -18.66 10.59
CA GLN A 157 -1.11 -19.65 11.21
C GLN A 157 -2.13 -20.19 10.22
N LYS A 158 -2.00 -21.49 9.94
CA LYS A 158 -3.13 -22.32 9.52
C LYS A 158 -4.02 -22.53 10.74
N SER A 159 -5.32 -22.59 10.51
CA SER A 159 -6.37 -22.79 11.51
C SER A 159 -6.19 -24.03 12.41
N ASP A 160 -5.30 -24.96 12.05
CA ASP A 160 -5.18 -26.27 12.70
C ASP A 160 -4.30 -26.24 13.97
N ASN A 161 -3.56 -25.14 14.21
CA ASN A 161 -2.60 -25.04 15.33
C ASN A 161 -3.11 -24.27 16.56
N VAL A 162 -4.42 -24.00 16.65
CA VAL A 162 -5.04 -23.17 17.71
C VAL A 162 -4.61 -23.57 19.12
N THR A 163 -4.59 -24.88 19.44
CA THR A 163 -4.24 -25.38 20.77
C THR A 163 -2.79 -25.11 21.14
N GLU A 164 -1.88 -25.27 20.18
CA GLU A 164 -0.46 -25.02 20.37
C GLU A 164 -0.18 -23.53 20.54
N THR A 165 -0.77 -22.69 19.70
CA THR A 165 -0.72 -21.24 19.82
C THR A 165 -1.22 -20.77 21.18
N LEU A 166 -2.34 -21.32 21.65
CA LEU A 166 -2.89 -20.98 22.96
C LEU A 166 -1.95 -21.36 24.11
N ALA A 167 -1.29 -22.52 24.01
CA ALA A 167 -0.29 -22.93 25.00
C ALA A 167 0.92 -21.98 25.03
N GLN A 168 1.36 -21.49 23.87
CA GLN A 168 2.44 -20.50 23.79
C GLN A 168 2.00 -19.14 24.35
N CYS A 169 0.78 -18.68 24.05
CA CYS A 169 0.22 -17.47 24.67
C CYS A 169 0.24 -17.57 26.21
N ARG A 170 -0.16 -18.72 26.76
CA ARG A 170 -0.15 -18.98 28.20
C ARG A 170 1.27 -18.96 28.76
N PHE A 171 2.22 -19.56 28.05
CA PHE A 171 3.61 -19.56 28.46
C PHE A 171 4.20 -18.14 28.52
N ILE A 172 3.90 -17.30 27.52
CA ILE A 172 4.34 -15.90 27.45
C ILE A 172 3.74 -15.08 28.60
N CYS A 173 2.47 -15.31 28.94
CA CYS A 173 1.81 -14.66 30.07
C CYS A 173 1.96 -15.43 31.39
N GLN A 174 2.99 -16.27 31.53
CA GLN A 174 3.34 -16.95 32.79
C GLN A 174 2.20 -17.77 33.44
N GLY A 175 1.30 -18.32 32.61
CA GLY A 175 0.18 -19.15 33.06
C GLY A 175 -1.12 -18.40 33.34
N GLU A 176 -1.20 -17.10 33.05
CA GLU A 176 -2.45 -16.33 33.16
C GLU A 176 -3.55 -16.83 32.19
N ASN A 177 -4.81 -16.52 32.52
CA ASN A 177 -5.95 -16.83 31.68
C ASN A 177 -5.94 -15.97 30.41
N VAL A 178 -5.49 -16.60 29.33
CA VAL A 178 -5.50 -16.04 27.97
C VAL A 178 -6.43 -16.84 27.08
N ASP A 179 -6.99 -16.15 26.09
CA ASP A 179 -7.76 -16.73 24.99
C ASP A 179 -7.18 -16.27 23.65
N LEU A 180 -7.48 -17.03 22.60
CA LEU A 180 -7.02 -16.76 21.26
C LEU A 180 -8.10 -16.04 20.46
N TYR A 181 -7.72 -14.96 19.80
CA TYR A 181 -8.59 -14.16 18.95
C TYR A 181 -8.05 -14.15 17.52
N ILE A 182 -8.96 -14.20 16.54
CA ILE A 182 -8.62 -14.14 15.13
C ILE A 182 -9.21 -12.87 14.51
N LEU A 183 -8.36 -12.12 13.84
CA LEU A 183 -8.72 -11.02 12.96
C LEU A 183 -8.72 -11.52 11.53
N ASN A 184 -9.90 -11.62 10.91
CA ASN A 184 -10.00 -12.13 9.54
C ASN A 184 -9.52 -11.14 8.47
N ASP A 185 -9.76 -9.85 8.69
CA ASP A 185 -9.29 -8.79 7.80
C ASP A 185 -7.95 -8.27 8.31
N PRO A 186 -6.81 -8.50 7.63
CA PRO A 186 -5.52 -7.97 8.06
C PRO A 186 -5.46 -6.45 8.15
N ASN A 187 -6.36 -5.73 7.46
CA ASN A 187 -6.47 -4.27 7.53
C ASN A 187 -7.58 -3.80 8.50
N GLY A 188 -8.28 -4.74 9.14
CA GLY A 188 -9.32 -4.46 10.12
C GLY A 188 -8.77 -3.98 11.46
N GLU A 189 -9.66 -3.54 12.33
CA GLU A 189 -9.30 -3.08 13.67
C GLU A 189 -9.24 -4.25 14.66
N THR A 190 -8.47 -4.11 15.74
CA THR A 190 -8.45 -5.10 16.82
C THR A 190 -9.83 -5.23 17.51
N ALA A 191 -10.74 -4.27 17.31
CA ALA A 191 -12.11 -4.36 17.78
C ALA A 191 -12.92 -5.47 17.09
N ASP A 192 -12.60 -5.81 15.84
CA ASP A 192 -13.32 -6.80 15.03
C ASP A 192 -12.80 -8.23 15.21
N MET A 193 -11.80 -8.42 16.08
CA MET A 193 -11.27 -9.74 16.39
C MET A 193 -12.31 -10.58 17.11
N VAL A 194 -12.33 -11.88 16.83
CA VAL A 194 -13.29 -12.78 17.45
C VAL A 194 -12.57 -13.93 18.13
N SER A 195 -13.02 -14.29 19.32
CA SER A 195 -12.48 -15.40 20.11
C SER A 195 -12.72 -16.73 19.42
N VAL A 196 -11.69 -17.58 19.41
CA VAL A 196 -11.78 -18.95 18.89
C VAL A 196 -12.59 -19.85 19.83
N SER A 197 -12.58 -19.56 21.13
CA SER A 197 -13.26 -20.39 22.14
C SER A 197 -14.78 -20.21 22.11
N ASN A 198 -15.26 -18.97 22.01
CA ASN A 198 -16.66 -18.63 22.21
C ASN A 198 -17.30 -17.89 21.03
N GLY A 199 -16.52 -17.48 20.02
CA GLY A 199 -17.02 -16.80 18.84
C GLY A 199 -17.51 -15.36 19.10
N LYS A 200 -17.19 -14.77 20.25
CA LYS A 200 -17.54 -13.39 20.60
C LYS A 200 -16.48 -12.41 20.15
N SER A 201 -16.92 -11.21 19.80
CA SER A 201 -15.99 -10.13 19.46
C SER A 201 -15.16 -9.68 20.66
N TYR A 202 -13.97 -9.17 20.41
CA TYR A 202 -13.08 -8.64 21.43
C TYR A 202 -13.71 -7.47 22.19
N ILE A 203 -14.49 -6.62 21.53
CA ILE A 203 -15.23 -5.52 22.20
C ILE A 203 -16.33 -6.00 23.15
N GLU A 204 -16.77 -7.25 23.03
CA GLU A 204 -17.76 -7.83 23.97
C GLU A 204 -17.11 -8.30 25.27
N LEU A 205 -15.78 -8.35 25.34
CA LEU A 205 -15.06 -8.67 26.56
C LEU A 205 -15.20 -7.49 27.54
N PRO A 206 -15.72 -7.70 28.78
CA PRO A 206 -15.90 -6.61 29.75
C PRO A 206 -14.62 -5.86 30.11
N THR A 207 -13.48 -6.52 29.92
CA THR A 207 -12.15 -5.98 30.19
C THR A 207 -11.43 -5.48 28.95
N ALA A 208 -12.10 -5.42 27.80
CA ALA A 208 -11.50 -4.97 26.55
C ALA A 208 -10.81 -3.60 26.72
N TYR A 209 -9.55 -3.52 26.31
CA TYR A 209 -8.70 -2.33 26.38
C TYR A 209 -8.42 -1.76 27.79
N ASN A 210 -8.83 -2.43 28.88
CA ASN A 210 -8.58 -1.94 30.24
C ASN A 210 -7.08 -1.74 30.55
N TYR A 211 -6.22 -2.57 29.95
CA TYR A 211 -4.77 -2.47 30.09
C TYR A 211 -4.18 -1.11 29.67
N GLN A 212 -4.91 -0.29 28.88
CA GLN A 212 -4.43 1.02 28.45
C GLN A 212 -4.53 2.10 29.54
N GLY A 213 -5.45 1.94 30.51
CA GLY A 213 -5.73 2.94 31.54
C GLY A 213 -5.19 2.61 32.94
N GLY A 214 -4.63 1.40 33.14
CA GLY A 214 -4.19 0.92 34.44
C GLY A 214 -2.76 1.35 34.80
N SER A 215 -2.56 1.88 36.00
CA SER A 215 -1.22 2.17 36.56
C SER A 215 -0.39 0.91 36.82
N ASP A 216 -1.05 -0.20 37.13
CA ASP A 216 -0.41 -1.47 37.51
C ASP A 216 -0.33 -2.48 36.36
N PHE A 217 -0.44 -2.00 35.12
CA PHE A 217 -0.40 -2.85 33.93
C PHE A 217 0.98 -3.52 33.77
N LYS A 218 0.97 -4.86 33.78
CA LYS A 218 2.13 -5.70 33.48
C LYS A 218 1.95 -6.37 32.13
N LYS A 219 2.87 -6.11 31.20
CA LYS A 219 2.96 -6.80 29.91
C LYS A 219 3.36 -8.26 30.13
N CYS A 220 2.88 -9.15 29.27
CA CYS A 220 3.37 -10.52 29.22
C CYS A 220 4.85 -10.56 28.76
N ASP A 221 5.58 -11.60 29.19
CA ASP A 221 7.04 -11.69 29.04
C ASP A 221 7.44 -12.27 27.67
N TRP A 222 7.29 -11.43 26.64
CA TRP A 222 7.71 -11.78 25.29
C TRP A 222 9.23 -11.99 25.19
N ALA A 223 10.01 -11.21 25.95
CA ALA A 223 11.46 -11.30 25.94
C ALA A 223 11.94 -12.64 26.50
N GLY A 224 11.38 -13.09 27.62
CA GLY A 224 11.66 -14.39 28.20
C GLY A 224 11.27 -15.55 27.28
N TYR A 225 10.16 -15.42 26.54
CA TYR A 225 9.79 -16.40 25.52
C TYR A 225 10.83 -16.48 24.39
N VAL A 226 11.20 -15.34 23.79
CA VAL A 226 12.19 -15.29 22.70
C VAL A 226 13.54 -15.86 23.15
N ASN A 227 14.01 -15.50 24.35
CA ASN A 227 15.27 -16.01 24.90
C ASN A 227 15.28 -17.53 25.10
N LYS A 228 14.11 -18.15 25.26
CA LYS A 228 13.99 -19.61 25.46
C LYS A 228 13.93 -20.39 24.14
N ILE A 229 13.47 -19.76 23.06
CA ILE A 229 13.32 -20.41 21.75
C ILE A 229 14.42 -20.04 20.73
N SER A 230 15.23 -19.01 21.02
CA SER A 230 16.38 -18.60 20.21
C SER A 230 17.60 -19.47 20.45
#